data_AF-K1YPI4-F1
#
_entry.id   AF-K1YPI4-F1
#
_cell.length_a   1.000
_cell.length_b   1.000
_cell.length_c   1.000
_cell.angle_alpha   90.00
_cell.angle_beta   90.00
_cell.angle_gamma   90.00
#
_symmetry.space_group_name_H-M   'P 1'
#
loop_
_entity.id
_entity.type
_entity.pdbx_description
1 polymer ?
#
loop_
_entity_poly.entity_id
_entity_poly.type
_entity_poly.pdbx_seq_one_letter_code
_entity_poly.pdbx_strand_id
1 'polypeptide(L)'
;MKTGKTATNPENKRCTACGAAGKLTIQAEEHLCLNCLAIVELLKKSPDSIRKLSRIAGYSDFSYLQQKQIEQELPDVLDAVRYRTSDRDRNTWYVSVSELEGNPVEIFASTAFDRDQHLQSRISNLTTITRLISLILRHIFMGEKLTLEKTLTQLHRSSRQPDDLPAMLGKILANYSKKKPVDFDRDPATAP
;
A
#
# COMPACT_ATOMS: atom_id res chain seq x y z
N MET A 1 19.83 10.13 -66.67
CA MET A 1 18.96 9.05 -66.14
C MET A 1 19.72 8.30 -65.05
N LYS A 2 19.11 8.24 -63.85
CA LYS A 2 19.13 7.21 -62.78
C LYS A 2 20.40 6.34 -62.58
N THR A 3 21.13 6.53 -61.45
CA THR A 3 21.17 5.70 -60.20
C THR A 3 21.94 4.38 -60.33
N GLY A 4 22.76 3.91 -59.37
CA GLY A 4 22.98 4.35 -58.01
C GLY A 4 24.09 3.52 -57.34
N LYS A 5 24.74 4.12 -56.35
CA LYS A 5 25.62 3.45 -55.38
C LYS A 5 24.76 2.78 -54.31
N THR A 6 25.02 1.51 -53.98
CA THR A 6 24.55 0.88 -52.73
C THR A 6 25.66 1.00 -51.69
N ALA A 7 25.43 1.88 -50.70
CA ALA A 7 26.27 2.01 -49.51
C ALA A 7 25.79 1.01 -48.44
N THR A 8 26.72 0.25 -47.87
CA THR A 8 26.55 -0.56 -46.67
C THR A 8 26.31 0.35 -45.46
N ASN A 9 25.14 0.23 -44.82
CA ASN A 9 24.61 1.12 -43.79
C ASN A 9 25.19 0.77 -42.40
N PRO A 10 25.95 1.66 -41.73
CA PRO A 10 26.41 1.44 -40.36
C PRO A 10 25.23 1.60 -39.39
N GLU A 11 25.05 0.60 -38.53
CA GLU A 11 23.94 0.46 -37.60
C GLU A 11 23.67 1.73 -36.79
N ASN A 12 22.41 2.14 -36.85
CA ASN A 12 21.84 3.35 -36.31
C ASN A 12 21.72 3.24 -34.78
N LYS A 13 22.86 3.24 -34.05
CA LYS A 13 22.87 3.12 -32.59
C LYS A 13 22.23 4.37 -31.98
N ARG A 14 21.07 4.18 -31.35
CA ARG A 14 20.28 5.22 -30.69
C ARG A 14 20.26 4.98 -29.19
N CYS A 15 20.16 6.06 -28.43
CA CYS A 15 19.98 6.00 -26.98
C CYS A 15 18.70 5.22 -26.65
N THR A 16 18.78 4.21 -25.79
CA THR A 16 17.59 3.44 -25.40
C THR A 16 16.54 4.32 -24.73
N ALA A 17 16.96 5.31 -23.93
CA ALA A 17 16.04 6.11 -23.12
C ALA A 17 15.35 7.26 -23.89
N CYS A 18 16.05 7.93 -24.80
CA CYS A 18 15.50 9.10 -25.51
C CYS A 18 15.51 9.00 -27.03
N GLY A 19 16.04 7.90 -27.59
CA GLY A 19 16.09 7.67 -29.04
C GLY A 19 17.11 8.52 -29.80
N ALA A 20 17.87 9.40 -29.14
CA ALA A 20 18.85 10.25 -29.80
C ALA A 20 19.99 9.42 -30.41
N ALA A 21 20.35 9.71 -31.65
CA ALA A 21 21.54 9.15 -32.29
C ALA A 21 22.79 9.91 -31.83
N GLY A 22 23.88 9.20 -31.56
CA GLY A 22 25.13 9.84 -31.14
C GLY A 22 26.10 8.89 -30.45
N LYS A 23 27.08 9.46 -29.73
CA LYS A 23 28.00 8.69 -28.89
C LYS A 23 27.24 8.15 -27.67
N LEU A 24 27.21 6.83 -27.52
CA LEU A 24 26.52 6.13 -26.45
C LEU A 24 27.52 5.47 -25.50
N THR A 25 27.18 5.51 -24.22
CA THR A 25 27.88 4.82 -23.14
C THR A 25 27.00 3.67 -22.66
N ILE A 26 27.61 2.53 -22.34
CA ILE A 26 26.87 1.37 -21.83
C ILE A 26 26.76 1.49 -20.31
N GLN A 27 25.54 1.43 -19.78
CA GLN A 27 25.29 1.42 -18.34
C GLN A 27 24.13 0.47 -18.03
N ALA A 28 24.35 -0.51 -17.16
CA ALA A 28 23.37 -1.56 -16.83
C ALA A 28 22.77 -2.23 -18.07
N GLU A 29 23.64 -2.62 -19.01
CA GLU A 29 23.29 -3.26 -20.30
C GLU A 29 22.53 -2.35 -21.29
N GLU A 30 22.26 -1.10 -20.93
CA GLU A 30 21.59 -0.13 -21.79
C GLU A 30 22.56 0.85 -22.46
N HIS A 31 22.26 1.22 -23.71
CA HIS A 31 23.03 2.19 -24.47
C HIS A 31 22.46 3.60 -24.25
N LEU A 32 23.10 4.39 -23.38
CA LEU A 32 22.62 5.72 -23.00
C LEU A 32 23.50 6.83 -23.60
N CYS A 33 22.88 7.91 -24.05
CA CYS A 33 23.61 9.14 -24.36
C CYS A 33 24.05 9.85 -23.07
N LEU A 34 25.02 10.75 -23.17
CA LEU A 34 25.58 11.47 -22.02
C LEU A 34 24.51 12.22 -21.20
N ASN A 35 23.46 12.75 -21.86
CA ASN A 35 22.38 13.46 -21.17
C ASN A 35 21.50 12.51 -20.34
N CYS A 36 21.11 11.37 -20.90
CA CYS A 36 20.34 10.36 -20.17
C CYS A 36 21.17 9.74 -19.04
N LEU A 37 22.47 9.53 -19.26
CA LEU A 37 23.38 9.05 -18.23
C LEU A 37 23.51 10.06 -17.07
N ALA A 38 23.62 11.36 -17.36
CA ALA A 38 23.64 12.40 -16.33
C ALA A 38 22.32 12.46 -15.53
N ILE A 39 21.18 12.24 -16.19
CA ILE A 39 19.89 12.11 -15.50
C ILE A 39 19.91 10.88 -14.59
N VAL A 40 20.31 9.71 -15.08
CA VAL A 40 20.40 8.48 -14.26
C VAL A 40 21.28 8.68 -13.03
N GLU A 41 22.44 9.31 -13.17
CA GLU A 41 23.33 9.61 -12.04
C GLU A 41 22.74 10.63 -11.05
N LEU A 42 21.99 11.62 -11.56
CA LEU A 42 21.22 12.54 -10.71
C LEU A 42 20.13 11.80 -9.92
N LEU A 43 19.43 10.84 -10.55
CA LEU A 43 18.40 10.04 -9.90
C LEU A 43 18.97 9.09 -8.84
N LYS A 44 20.17 8.54 -9.06
CA LYS A 44 20.88 7.73 -8.05
C LYS A 44 21.28 8.56 -6.83
N LYS A 45 21.74 9.79 -7.04
CA LYS A 45 22.19 10.68 -5.95
C LYS A 45 21.02 11.34 -5.22
N SER A 46 19.91 11.61 -5.90
CA SER A 46 18.74 12.28 -5.34
C SER A 46 17.45 11.71 -5.96
N PRO A 47 16.90 10.62 -5.40
CA PRO A 47 15.71 9.95 -5.94
C PRO A 47 14.46 10.85 -5.95
N ASP A 48 14.37 11.78 -5.00
CA ASP A 48 13.25 12.73 -4.90
C ASP A 48 13.23 13.76 -6.03
N SER A 49 14.33 13.91 -6.76
CA SER A 49 14.40 14.75 -7.95
C SER A 49 13.43 14.28 -9.03
N ILE A 50 13.10 12.97 -9.10
CA ILE A 50 12.08 12.44 -10.05
C ILE A 50 10.74 13.14 -9.83
N ARG A 51 10.30 13.26 -8.58
CA ARG A 51 9.01 13.89 -8.23
C ARG A 51 8.97 15.38 -8.53
N LYS A 52 10.11 16.06 -8.36
CA LYS A 52 10.22 17.50 -8.66
C LYS A 52 10.27 17.75 -10.17
N LEU A 53 11.10 16.99 -10.88
CA LEU A 53 11.24 17.09 -12.33
C LEU A 53 9.95 16.69 -13.05
N SER A 54 9.22 15.69 -12.55
CA SER A 54 7.93 15.29 -13.11
C SER A 54 6.91 16.42 -13.00
N ARG A 55 6.81 17.05 -11.82
CA ARG A 55 5.95 18.22 -11.59
C ARG A 55 6.27 19.35 -12.56
N ILE A 56 7.56 19.65 -12.75
CA ILE A 56 8.02 20.71 -13.66
C ILE A 56 7.72 20.37 -15.13
N ALA A 57 7.90 19.10 -15.51
CA ALA A 57 7.63 18.62 -16.86
C ALA A 57 6.13 18.46 -17.17
N GLY A 58 5.24 18.80 -16.23
CA GLY A 58 3.79 18.70 -16.39
C GLY A 58 3.22 17.30 -16.17
N TYR A 59 4.02 16.35 -15.67
CA TYR A 59 3.59 15.00 -15.30
C TYR A 59 3.31 14.92 -13.80
N SER A 60 2.04 14.83 -13.44
CA SER A 60 1.57 14.86 -12.05
C SER A 60 1.54 13.49 -11.34
N ASP A 61 1.83 12.38 -12.03
CA ASP A 61 1.54 11.04 -11.48
C ASP A 61 2.67 10.02 -11.79
N PHE A 62 3.47 9.68 -10.77
CA PHE A 62 4.34 8.49 -10.74
C PHE A 62 3.75 7.44 -9.79
N SER A 63 2.44 7.19 -9.86
CA SER A 63 1.82 6.01 -9.25
C SER A 63 2.19 4.69 -9.96
N TYR A 64 3.41 4.62 -10.52
CA TYR A 64 4.04 3.43 -11.07
C TYR A 64 5.36 3.08 -10.34
N LEU A 65 5.78 3.86 -9.34
CA LEU A 65 6.79 3.41 -8.34
C LEU A 65 6.17 2.97 -7.00
N GLN A 66 4.90 3.30 -6.77
CA GLN A 66 3.97 2.50 -5.98
C GLN A 66 2.73 2.41 -6.86
N GLN A 67 2.36 1.19 -7.26
CA GLN A 67 1.20 0.93 -8.11
C GLN A 67 0.02 1.81 -7.69
N LYS A 68 -0.59 2.46 -8.67
CA LYS A 68 -1.98 2.88 -8.65
C LYS A 68 -2.83 1.61 -8.57
N GLN A 69 -2.79 0.92 -7.42
CA GLN A 69 -3.84 -0.01 -7.07
C GLN A 69 -5.08 0.86 -6.89
N ILE A 70 -6.01 0.71 -7.83
CA ILE A 70 -7.40 1.06 -7.64
C ILE A 70 -7.75 0.52 -6.26
N GLU A 71 -8.23 1.38 -5.36
CA GLU A 71 -8.73 0.96 -4.07
C GLU A 71 -9.90 0.02 -4.35
N GLN A 72 -9.62 -1.29 -4.37
CA GLN A 72 -10.61 -2.30 -4.62
C GLN A 72 -11.37 -2.47 -3.32
N GLU A 73 -12.56 -1.86 -3.27
CA GLU A 73 -13.48 -2.10 -2.17
C GLU A 73 -13.86 -3.59 -2.16
N LEU A 74 -13.98 -4.14 -0.94
CA LEU A 74 -14.47 -5.51 -0.80
C LEU A 74 -15.91 -5.58 -1.29
N PRO A 75 -16.29 -6.62 -2.06
CA PRO A 75 -17.68 -6.97 -2.29
C PRO A 75 -18.44 -7.17 -0.98
N ASP A 76 -19.75 -6.88 -0.98
CA ASP A 76 -20.62 -7.08 0.19
C ASP A 76 -20.68 -8.56 0.63
N VAL A 77 -20.47 -9.48 -0.30
CA VAL A 77 -20.44 -10.93 -0.05
C VAL A 77 -19.13 -11.48 -0.57
N LEU A 78 -18.37 -12.11 0.32
CA LEU A 78 -17.14 -12.84 0.01
C LEU A 78 -17.37 -14.32 0.27
N ASP A 79 -16.78 -15.15 -0.58
CA ASP A 79 -16.64 -16.57 -0.27
C ASP A 79 -15.74 -16.72 0.96
N ALA A 80 -16.08 -17.66 1.83
CA ALA A 80 -15.32 -17.88 3.05
C ALA A 80 -15.10 -19.36 3.34
N VAL A 81 -13.86 -19.70 3.69
CA VAL A 81 -13.49 -21.03 4.15
C VAL A 81 -13.55 -21.06 5.68
N ARG A 82 -14.28 -22.04 6.23
CA ARG A 82 -14.46 -22.20 7.67
C ARG A 82 -13.57 -23.31 8.21
N TYR A 83 -12.72 -22.95 9.15
CA TYR A 83 -11.84 -23.83 9.89
C TYR A 83 -12.39 -24.05 11.30
N ARG A 84 -12.37 -25.30 11.76
CA ARG A 84 -12.67 -25.65 13.15
C ARG A 84 -11.38 -26.04 13.85
N THR A 85 -11.09 -25.40 14.97
CA THR A 85 -9.91 -25.70 15.79
C THR A 85 -10.27 -25.70 17.28
N SER A 86 -9.32 -26.00 18.15
CA SER A 86 -9.51 -25.98 19.60
C SER A 86 -8.27 -25.44 20.30
N ASP A 87 -8.47 -24.70 21.39
CA ASP A 87 -7.36 -24.20 22.21
C ASP A 87 -6.86 -25.25 23.22
N ARG A 88 -5.89 -24.86 24.06
CA ARG A 88 -5.29 -25.71 25.10
C ARG A 88 -6.31 -26.17 26.15
N ASP A 89 -7.36 -25.39 26.36
CA ASP A 89 -8.44 -25.67 27.31
C ASP A 89 -9.58 -26.46 26.65
N ARG A 90 -9.40 -26.92 25.40
CA ARG A 90 -10.37 -27.64 24.56
C ARG A 90 -11.62 -26.83 24.21
N ASN A 91 -11.57 -25.51 24.31
CA ASN A 91 -12.65 -24.69 23.77
C ASN A 91 -12.64 -24.81 22.25
N THR A 92 -13.79 -25.03 21.64
CA THR A 92 -13.91 -25.08 20.18
C THR A 92 -13.95 -23.67 19.61
N TRP A 93 -13.08 -23.42 18.64
CA TRP A 93 -12.98 -22.18 17.88
C TRP A 93 -13.38 -22.42 16.44
N TYR A 94 -14.12 -21.47 15.87
CA TYR A 94 -14.43 -21.41 14.46
C TYR A 94 -13.75 -20.19 13.85
N VAL A 95 -12.89 -20.41 12.87
CA VAL A 95 -12.19 -19.36 12.14
C VAL A 95 -12.71 -19.34 10.70
N SER A 96 -13.28 -18.22 10.27
CA SER A 96 -13.69 -18.02 8.89
C SER A 96 -12.69 -17.10 8.19
N VAL A 97 -12.16 -17.53 7.05
CA VAL A 97 -11.28 -16.74 6.19
C VAL A 97 -12.04 -16.39 4.93
N SER A 98 -12.33 -15.11 4.72
CA SER A 98 -12.92 -14.61 3.49
C SER A 98 -11.85 -14.43 2.42
N GLU A 99 -12.14 -14.87 1.21
CA GLU A 99 -11.21 -14.89 0.08
C GLU A 99 -11.72 -14.05 -1.08
N LEU A 100 -10.80 -13.36 -1.77
CA LEU A 100 -11.04 -12.67 -3.03
C LEU A 100 -10.04 -13.17 -4.06
N GLU A 101 -10.52 -13.79 -5.13
CA GLU A 101 -9.67 -14.40 -6.17
C GLU A 101 -8.64 -15.40 -5.59
N GLY A 102 -9.00 -16.10 -4.52
CA GLY A 102 -8.14 -17.05 -3.81
C GLY A 102 -7.14 -16.43 -2.82
N ASN A 103 -7.13 -15.10 -2.66
CA ASN A 103 -6.29 -14.43 -1.67
C ASN A 103 -7.07 -14.16 -0.37
N PRO A 104 -6.44 -14.30 0.81
CA PRO A 104 -7.11 -14.02 2.08
C PRO A 104 -7.25 -12.51 2.28
N VAL A 105 -8.47 -12.04 2.57
CA VAL A 105 -8.76 -10.61 2.71
C VAL A 105 -9.45 -10.26 4.04
N GLU A 106 -10.21 -11.18 4.64
CA GLU A 106 -10.73 -11.01 6.00
C GLU A 106 -10.67 -12.29 6.83
N ILE A 107 -10.51 -12.15 8.14
CA ILE A 107 -10.47 -13.24 9.11
C ILE A 107 -11.37 -12.91 10.29
N PHE A 108 -12.25 -13.86 10.62
CA PHE A 108 -13.15 -13.80 11.76
C PHE A 108 -12.97 -15.03 12.65
N ALA A 109 -13.06 -14.84 13.95
CA ALA A 109 -13.05 -15.93 14.92
C ALA A 109 -14.25 -15.85 15.85
N SER A 110 -14.84 -17.01 16.18
CA SER A 110 -15.92 -17.13 17.16
C SER A 110 -15.81 -18.42 17.99
N THR A 111 -16.54 -18.47 19.11
CA THR A 111 -16.63 -19.64 19.99
C THR A 111 -18.10 -19.99 20.25
N ALA A 112 -18.35 -21.16 20.85
CA ALA A 112 -19.70 -21.58 21.22
C ALA A 112 -20.31 -20.84 22.43
N PHE A 113 -19.53 -20.04 23.17
CA PHE A 113 -19.89 -19.52 24.50
C PHE A 113 -20.12 -17.99 24.52
N ASP A 114 -20.75 -17.45 23.48
CA ASP A 114 -20.98 -16.00 23.30
C ASP A 114 -21.84 -15.29 24.38
N ARG A 115 -22.27 -15.96 25.45
CA ARG A 115 -23.09 -15.35 26.51
C ARG A 115 -22.35 -15.05 27.81
N ASP A 116 -21.11 -15.51 27.96
CA ASP A 116 -20.31 -15.28 29.17
C ASP A 116 -19.46 -14.00 29.02
N GLN A 117 -19.57 -13.09 30.00
CA GLN A 117 -18.92 -11.78 29.97
C GLN A 117 -17.39 -11.84 29.99
N HIS A 118 -16.79 -12.79 30.72
CA HIS A 118 -15.34 -12.98 30.74
C HIS A 118 -14.84 -13.53 29.41
N LEU A 119 -15.61 -14.45 28.81
CA LEU A 119 -15.31 -14.97 27.48
C LEU A 119 -15.50 -13.88 26.41
N GLN A 120 -16.50 -13.01 26.53
CA GLN A 120 -16.71 -11.88 25.61
C GLN A 120 -15.50 -10.92 25.56
N SER A 121 -14.84 -10.65 26.69
CA SER A 121 -13.60 -9.87 26.71
C SER A 121 -12.46 -10.55 25.95
N ARG A 122 -12.32 -11.88 26.09
CA ARG A 122 -11.31 -12.64 25.34
C ARG A 122 -11.62 -12.68 23.85
N ILE A 123 -12.91 -12.82 23.51
CA ILE A 123 -13.40 -12.83 22.13
C ILE A 123 -13.20 -11.46 21.47
N SER A 124 -13.41 -10.34 22.18
CA SER A 124 -13.19 -9.01 21.61
C SER A 124 -11.69 -8.75 21.34
N ASN A 125 -10.80 -9.20 22.23
CA ASN A 125 -9.35 -9.17 21.98
C ASN A 125 -8.96 -9.98 20.75
N LEU A 126 -9.49 -11.22 20.63
CA LEU A 126 -9.20 -12.04 19.46
C LEU A 126 -9.78 -11.42 18.18
N THR A 127 -11.03 -10.95 18.21
CA THR A 127 -11.69 -10.26 17.09
C THR A 127 -10.85 -9.05 16.65
N THR A 128 -10.30 -8.31 17.61
CA THR A 128 -9.39 -7.20 17.32
C THR A 128 -8.18 -7.65 16.54
N ILE A 129 -7.49 -8.70 17.02
CA ILE A 129 -6.31 -9.23 16.36
C ILE A 129 -6.65 -9.72 14.94
N THR A 130 -7.72 -10.50 14.78
CA THR A 130 -8.08 -11.02 13.44
C THR A 130 -8.50 -9.91 12.48
N ARG A 131 -9.20 -8.87 12.94
CA ARG A 131 -9.56 -7.71 12.11
C ARG A 131 -8.36 -6.83 11.77
N LEU A 132 -7.37 -6.70 12.66
CA LEU A 132 -6.11 -6.02 12.36
C LEU A 132 -5.25 -6.82 11.37
N ILE A 133 -5.16 -8.14 11.53
CA ILE A 133 -4.52 -9.03 10.56
C ILE A 133 -5.23 -8.91 9.21
N SER A 134 -6.58 -8.85 9.18
CA SER A 134 -7.35 -8.64 7.95
C SER A 134 -6.93 -7.36 7.24
N LEU A 135 -6.82 -6.25 7.96
CA LEU A 135 -6.30 -4.98 7.40
C LEU A 135 -4.91 -5.13 6.77
N ILE A 136 -4.01 -5.87 7.44
CA ILE A 136 -2.67 -6.12 6.93
C ILE A 136 -2.72 -7.00 5.68
N LEU A 137 -3.55 -8.04 5.66
CA LEU A 137 -3.71 -8.92 4.51
C LEU A 137 -4.28 -8.18 3.30
N ARG A 138 -5.28 -7.31 3.49
CA ARG A 138 -5.77 -6.44 2.40
C ARG A 138 -4.72 -5.47 1.90
N HIS A 139 -3.87 -4.96 2.78
CA HIS A 139 -2.71 -4.17 2.34
C HIS A 139 -1.73 -4.99 1.49
N ILE A 140 -1.40 -6.22 1.93
CA ILE A 140 -0.44 -7.09 1.24
C ILE A 140 -0.98 -7.60 -0.09
N PHE A 141 -2.20 -8.13 -0.11
CA PHE A 141 -2.75 -8.86 -1.25
C PHE A 141 -3.65 -8.01 -2.15
N MET A 142 -4.23 -6.91 -1.65
CA MET A 142 -5.08 -6.00 -2.44
C MET A 142 -4.49 -4.61 -2.62
N GLY A 143 -3.38 -4.28 -1.93
CA GLY A 143 -2.84 -2.92 -1.99
C GLY A 143 -3.58 -1.88 -1.19
N GLU A 144 -4.53 -2.31 -0.36
CA GLU A 144 -5.33 -1.37 0.42
C GLU A 144 -4.42 -0.53 1.32
N LYS A 145 -4.55 0.79 1.29
CA LYS A 145 -3.75 1.64 2.19
C LYS A 145 -4.13 1.39 3.64
N LEU A 146 -3.14 1.06 4.47
CA LEU A 146 -3.31 0.96 5.91
C LEU A 146 -3.36 2.37 6.52
N THR A 147 -4.54 2.83 6.93
CA THR A 147 -4.73 4.16 7.54
C THR A 147 -5.20 4.06 8.99
N LEU A 148 -5.00 5.14 9.75
CA LEU A 148 -5.50 5.26 11.12
C LEU A 148 -7.04 5.14 11.17
N GLU A 149 -7.75 5.74 10.22
CA GLU A 149 -9.22 5.67 10.13
C GLU A 149 -9.72 4.23 9.96
N LYS A 150 -9.08 3.48 9.06
CA LYS A 150 -9.39 2.06 8.85
C LYS A 150 -9.08 1.23 10.10
N THR A 151 -7.98 1.53 10.78
CA THR A 151 -7.62 0.91 12.07
C THR A 151 -8.68 1.18 13.15
N LEU A 152 -9.12 2.43 13.28
CA LEU A 152 -10.19 2.83 14.22
C LEU A 152 -11.51 2.12 13.91
N THR A 153 -11.85 2.01 12.63
CA THR A 153 -13.04 1.29 12.17
C THR A 153 -13.00 -0.18 12.58
N GLN A 154 -11.85 -0.86 12.42
CA GLN A 154 -11.72 -2.25 12.84
C GLN A 154 -11.76 -2.41 14.37
N LEU A 155 -11.17 -1.47 15.13
CA LEU A 155 -11.25 -1.47 16.59
C LEU A 155 -12.69 -1.33 17.07
N HIS A 156 -13.46 -0.40 16.48
CA HIS A 156 -14.87 -0.23 16.81
C HIS A 156 -15.68 -1.49 16.53
N ARG A 157 -15.47 -2.12 15.36
CA ARG A 157 -16.13 -3.38 14.98
C ARG A 157 -15.71 -4.59 15.80
N SER A 158 -14.60 -4.50 16.54
CA SER A 158 -14.08 -5.59 17.37
C SER A 158 -14.56 -5.53 18.80
N SER A 159 -15.09 -4.38 19.23
CA SER A 159 -15.66 -4.22 20.57
C SER A 159 -16.97 -5.00 20.70
N ARG A 160 -17.10 -5.75 21.79
CA ARG A 160 -18.28 -6.57 22.13
C ARG A 160 -18.98 -6.08 23.38
N GLN A 161 -18.30 -5.30 24.21
CA GLN A 161 -18.85 -4.71 25.42
C GLN A 161 -18.22 -3.35 25.72
N PRO A 162 -18.90 -2.49 26.49
CA PRO A 162 -18.31 -1.24 26.97
C PRO A 162 -16.98 -1.49 27.68
N ASP A 163 -16.00 -0.64 27.38
CA ASP A 163 -14.68 -0.60 28.03
C ASP A 163 -13.84 -1.88 27.90
N ASP A 164 -14.12 -2.72 26.90
CA ASP A 164 -13.15 -3.71 26.47
C ASP A 164 -11.94 -3.07 25.76
N LEU A 165 -10.86 -3.84 25.61
CA LEU A 165 -9.62 -3.37 25.01
C LEU A 165 -9.82 -2.71 23.64
N PRO A 166 -10.56 -3.29 22.66
CA PRO A 166 -10.84 -2.59 21.41
C PRO A 166 -11.53 -1.23 21.61
N ALA A 167 -12.53 -1.13 22.51
CA ALA A 167 -13.16 0.15 22.82
C ALA A 167 -12.19 1.16 23.43
N MET A 168 -11.36 0.73 24.39
CA MET A 168 -10.34 1.59 25.02
C MET A 168 -9.31 2.10 24.01
N LEU A 169 -8.78 1.21 23.18
CA LEU A 169 -7.83 1.56 22.13
C LEU A 169 -8.46 2.48 21.09
N GLY A 170 -9.70 2.22 20.67
CA GLY A 170 -10.45 3.09 19.76
C GLY A 170 -10.60 4.51 20.30
N LYS A 171 -10.96 4.66 21.59
CA LYS A 171 -11.06 5.97 22.26
C LYS A 171 -9.72 6.72 22.29
N ILE A 172 -8.63 6.04 22.65
CA ILE A 172 -7.28 6.63 22.73
C ILE A 172 -6.80 7.06 21.35
N LEU A 173 -6.89 6.17 20.36
CA LEU A 173 -6.38 6.40 19.01
C LEU A 173 -7.21 7.44 18.24
N ALA A 174 -8.51 7.56 18.52
CA ALA A 174 -9.37 8.58 17.92
C ALA A 174 -8.91 10.01 18.23
N ASN A 175 -8.20 10.23 19.34
CA ASN A 175 -7.62 11.53 19.67
C ASN A 175 -6.55 11.97 18.66
N TYR A 176 -5.85 11.02 18.03
CA TYR A 176 -4.86 11.31 17.00
C TYR A 176 -5.50 11.61 15.64
N SER A 177 -6.73 11.13 15.39
CA SER A 177 -7.51 11.51 14.22
C SER A 177 -8.07 12.93 14.31
N LYS A 178 -8.27 13.46 15.53
CA LYS A 178 -8.79 14.82 15.79
C LYS A 178 -7.72 15.90 15.76
N LYS A 179 -6.45 15.54 15.98
CA LYS A 179 -5.32 16.43 15.76
C LYS A 179 -5.07 16.48 14.25
N LYS A 180 -5.63 17.48 13.55
CA LYS A 180 -5.16 17.81 12.20
C LYS A 180 -3.62 17.95 12.25
N PRO A 181 -2.88 17.47 11.23
CA PRO A 181 -1.48 17.82 11.12
C PRO A 181 -1.40 19.35 11.15
N VAL A 182 -0.55 19.87 12.03
CA VAL A 182 -0.16 21.29 11.97
C VAL A 182 0.47 21.46 10.59
N ASP A 183 -0.15 22.28 9.77
CA ASP A 183 0.36 22.67 8.48
C ASP A 183 1.69 23.39 8.72
N PHE A 184 2.81 22.74 8.41
CA PHE A 184 4.15 23.29 8.58
C PHE A 184 4.52 24.28 7.45
N ASP A 185 3.59 24.58 6.53
CA ASP A 185 3.74 25.63 5.51
C ASP A 185 3.14 26.98 5.97
N ARG A 186 3.47 27.41 7.19
CA ARG A 186 3.51 28.84 7.51
C ARG A 186 4.95 29.24 7.80
N ASP A 187 5.61 29.74 6.77
CA ASP A 187 6.77 30.61 6.93
C ASP A 187 6.41 31.75 7.89
N PRO A 188 7.24 32.06 8.90
CA PRO A 188 7.13 33.29 9.65
C PRO A 188 7.63 34.44 8.78
N ALA A 189 6.78 34.92 7.87
CA ALA A 189 7.02 36.19 7.20
C ALA A 189 6.65 37.33 8.15
N THR A 190 7.70 37.92 8.74
CA THR A 190 7.87 39.37 8.99
C THR A 190 6.71 40.11 9.67
N ALA A 191 6.88 40.39 10.95
CA ALA A 191 6.22 41.53 11.59
C ALA A 191 6.87 42.86 11.10
N PRO A 192 6.09 43.92 10.83
CA PRO A 192 6.60 45.29 10.80
C PRO A 192 6.96 45.81 12.20
#